data_AF-A0A532F506-F1
#
_entry.id   AF-A0A532F506-F1
#
_cell.length_a   1.000
_cell.length_b   1.000
_cell.length_c   1.000
_cell.angle_alpha   90.00
_cell.angle_beta   90.00
_cell.angle_gamma   90.00
#
_symmetry.space_group_name_H-M   'P 1'
#
loop_
_entity.id
_entity.type
_entity.pdbx_description
1 polymer ?
#
loop_
_entity_poly.entity_id
_entity_poly.type
_entity_poly.pdbx_seq_one_letter_code
_entity_poly.pdbx_strand_id
1 'polypeptide(L)'
;MIHLLPPLSLDGRFSTQDLPNELQLTLLNNMIMPRIVSSSMLPTIQEGDRLELSPPTSLTVGEIVVFRNNTLLICHRITAIDPHGTLSTRGDATRGACEIVQPGAVIGVVTGVFREGALISLGNSPHISSATAQPRRLDSRVRTMVVRSITRSIGVPAKLPLFQPMLALLLRWIATVDVLAPTSLQSLPSHAKVASFALRGFPQNGELLAPSNGQKPTRYIVRLGPWRLAQYDPATDLLLLRQSLRDAGLEPLIRSLLR
;
A
#
# COMPACT_ATOMS: atom_id res chain seq x y z
N MET A 1 -2.49 8.10 -12.36
CA MET A 1 -1.19 7.44 -12.03
C MET A 1 -1.37 6.64 -10.76
N ILE A 2 -0.86 5.41 -10.73
CA ILE A 2 -0.92 4.50 -9.58
C ILE A 2 0.51 4.08 -9.26
N HIS A 3 0.90 4.29 -8.01
CA HIS A 3 2.14 3.75 -7.46
C HIS A 3 1.90 2.47 -6.71
N LEU A 4 2.98 1.71 -6.65
CA LEU A 4 3.29 0.73 -5.63
C LEU A 4 4.84 0.94 -5.37
N LEU A 5 5.50 0.47 -4.30
CA LEU A 5 6.97 0.68 -4.01
C LEU A 5 7.62 -0.42 -3.13
N PRO A 6 8.73 -1.08 -3.50
CA PRO A 6 9.09 -2.55 -3.51
C PRO A 6 8.67 -3.50 -2.35
N PRO A 7 8.66 -4.88 -2.51
CA PRO A 7 8.28 -5.84 -1.44
C PRO A 7 9.22 -5.86 -0.21
N LEU A 8 10.22 -4.97 -0.21
CA LEU A 8 11.13 -4.69 0.90
C LEU A 8 10.76 -3.38 1.63
N SER A 9 9.63 -2.74 1.33
CA SER A 9 9.12 -1.60 2.10
C SER A 9 8.13 -2.03 3.19
N LEU A 10 8.37 -1.55 4.41
CA LEU A 10 7.47 -1.75 5.56
C LEU A 10 6.08 -1.13 5.38
N ASP A 11 5.89 -0.32 4.35
CA ASP A 11 4.66 0.41 4.11
C ASP A 11 3.52 -0.42 3.52
N GLY A 12 3.79 -1.67 3.13
CA GLY A 12 2.80 -2.52 2.47
C GLY A 12 2.46 -2.02 1.06
N ARG A 13 3.48 -1.57 0.34
CA ARG A 13 3.48 -1.05 -1.05
C ARG A 13 4.62 -1.84 -1.77
N PHE A 14 4.61 -2.06 -3.11
CA PHE A 14 5.61 -2.87 -3.88
C PHE A 14 5.61 -2.55 -5.43
N SER A 15 6.63 -1.99 -6.11
CA SER A 15 6.37 -1.23 -7.39
C SER A 15 5.93 -2.02 -8.62
N THR A 16 5.18 -1.34 -9.50
CA THR A 16 4.95 -1.70 -10.90
C THR A 16 6.25 -1.89 -11.68
N GLN A 17 7.27 -1.13 -11.30
CA GLN A 17 8.61 -1.13 -11.87
C GLN A 17 9.48 -2.25 -11.29
N ASP A 18 9.08 -2.82 -10.13
CA ASP A 18 9.81 -3.88 -9.42
C ASP A 18 9.16 -5.26 -9.61
N LEU A 19 8.03 -5.34 -10.33
CA LEU A 19 7.42 -6.60 -10.70
C LEU A 19 8.06 -7.09 -12.01
N PRO A 20 8.68 -8.28 -12.05
CA PRO A 20 9.14 -8.87 -13.31
C PRO A 20 7.97 -9.00 -14.29
N ASN A 21 8.24 -8.73 -15.57
CA ASN A 21 7.21 -8.71 -16.62
C ASN A 21 6.52 -10.07 -16.81
N GLU A 22 7.15 -11.17 -16.38
CA GLU A 22 6.57 -12.52 -16.40
C GLU A 22 5.52 -12.78 -15.30
N LEU A 23 5.47 -11.97 -14.22
CA LEU A 23 4.39 -12.08 -13.23
C LEU A 23 3.10 -11.55 -13.86
N GLN A 24 2.29 -12.48 -14.36
CA GLN A 24 0.94 -12.21 -14.86
C GLN A 24 0.16 -11.43 -13.79
N LEU A 25 -0.09 -10.15 -14.06
CA LEU A 25 -0.75 -9.24 -13.11
C LEU A 25 -2.17 -9.72 -12.72
N THR A 26 -2.77 -10.59 -13.53
CA THR A 26 -3.98 -11.36 -13.22
C THR A 26 -3.89 -12.18 -11.93
N LEU A 27 -2.73 -12.76 -11.60
CA LEU A 27 -2.49 -13.47 -10.33
C LEU A 27 -2.40 -12.52 -9.14
N LEU A 28 -2.02 -11.26 -9.39
CA LEU A 28 -1.85 -10.23 -8.36
C LEU A 28 -3.18 -9.60 -7.94
N ASN A 29 -4.24 -9.68 -8.76
CA ASN A 29 -5.58 -9.15 -8.45
C ASN A 29 -6.15 -9.69 -7.12
N ASN A 30 -5.81 -10.92 -6.72
CA ASN A 30 -6.26 -11.52 -5.46
C ASN A 30 -5.33 -11.24 -4.25
N MET A 31 -4.14 -10.69 -4.47
CA MET A 31 -3.14 -10.43 -3.42
C MET A 31 -2.95 -8.95 -3.10
N ILE A 32 -3.43 -8.06 -3.99
CA ILE A 32 -3.10 -6.64 -4.00
C ILE A 32 -4.37 -5.82 -4.20
N MET A 33 -4.50 -4.79 -3.38
CA MET A 33 -5.55 -3.78 -3.48
C MET A 33 -4.88 -2.43 -3.82
N PRO A 34 -4.86 -2.01 -5.10
CA PRO A 34 -4.20 -0.77 -5.52
C PRO A 34 -4.77 0.47 -4.85
N ARG A 35 -3.95 1.51 -4.68
CA ARG A 35 -4.38 2.79 -4.08
C ARG A 35 -4.26 3.92 -5.09
N ILE A 36 -5.32 4.73 -5.18
CA ILE A 36 -5.36 5.91 -6.05
C ILE A 36 -4.53 7.04 -5.45
N VAL A 37 -3.74 7.71 -6.30
CA VAL A 37 -2.86 8.83 -5.93
C VAL A 37 -2.98 10.03 -6.87
N SER A 38 -4.01 10.06 -7.73
CA SER A 38 -4.26 11.16 -8.67
C SER A 38 -5.75 11.42 -8.88
N SER A 39 -6.11 12.67 -9.09
CA SER A 39 -7.48 13.18 -9.30
C SER A 39 -8.11 12.91 -10.68
N SER A 40 -7.47 12.16 -11.59
CA SER A 40 -7.97 11.98 -12.96
C SER A 40 -9.32 11.27 -13.08
N MET A 41 -9.76 10.56 -12.03
CA MET A 41 -11.05 9.87 -11.96
C MET A 41 -12.11 10.57 -11.09
N LEU A 42 -11.89 11.84 -10.71
CA LEU A 42 -12.93 12.62 -10.03
C LEU A 42 -14.13 12.86 -10.99
N PRO A 43 -15.38 12.84 -10.49
CA PRO A 43 -15.77 12.66 -9.08
C PRO A 43 -15.89 11.19 -8.63
N THR A 44 -15.87 10.24 -9.56
CA THR A 44 -16.15 8.81 -9.33
C THR A 44 -15.21 8.18 -8.32
N ILE A 45 -13.90 8.32 -8.53
CA ILE A 45 -12.85 7.74 -7.69
C ILE A 45 -11.91 8.86 -7.21
N GLN A 46 -11.58 8.85 -5.92
CA GLN A 46 -10.88 9.91 -5.20
C GLN A 46 -9.46 9.49 -4.80
N GLU A 47 -8.60 10.48 -4.54
CA GLU A 47 -7.27 10.22 -4.02
C GLU A 47 -7.32 9.55 -2.64
N GLY A 48 -6.57 8.46 -2.51
CA GLY A 48 -6.53 7.66 -1.29
C GLY A 48 -7.46 6.47 -1.27
N ASP A 49 -8.47 6.42 -2.15
CA ASP A 49 -9.33 5.25 -2.39
C ASP A 49 -8.50 4.02 -2.74
N ARG A 50 -9.10 2.85 -2.48
CA ARG A 50 -8.51 1.55 -2.79
C ARG A 50 -9.42 0.76 -3.72
N LEU A 51 -8.83 0.06 -4.68
CA LEU A 51 -9.56 -0.64 -5.74
C LEU A 51 -9.61 -2.15 -5.51
N GLU A 52 -10.80 -2.72 -5.62
CA GLU A 52 -11.01 -4.15 -5.85
C GLU A 52 -11.02 -4.40 -7.36
N LEU A 53 -10.29 -5.44 -7.80
CA LEU A 53 -10.10 -5.76 -9.22
C LEU A 53 -10.56 -7.18 -9.53
N SER A 54 -11.33 -7.35 -10.61
CA SER A 54 -11.59 -8.64 -11.24
C SER A 54 -10.67 -8.89 -12.45
N PRO A 55 -10.45 -10.15 -12.86
CA PRO A 55 -9.75 -10.47 -14.10
C PRO A 55 -10.40 -9.83 -15.34
N PRO A 56 -9.62 -9.39 -16.35
CA PRO A 56 -10.13 -8.69 -17.53
C PRO A 56 -10.65 -9.67 -18.59
N THR A 57 -11.71 -10.41 -18.29
CA THR A 57 -12.25 -11.47 -19.18
C THR A 57 -13.25 -10.98 -20.22
N SER A 58 -13.99 -9.89 -19.93
CA SER A 58 -15.06 -9.37 -20.81
C SER A 58 -15.15 -7.84 -20.73
N LEU A 59 -14.21 -7.14 -21.37
CA LEU A 59 -14.12 -5.69 -21.29
C LEU A 59 -15.26 -5.00 -22.06
N THR A 60 -15.94 -4.04 -21.44
CA THR A 60 -17.08 -3.31 -22.03
C THR A 60 -16.95 -1.78 -21.90
N VAL A 61 -17.58 -1.05 -22.81
CA VAL A 61 -17.61 0.43 -22.78
C VAL A 61 -18.37 0.90 -21.53
N GLY A 62 -17.77 1.83 -20.79
CA GLY A 62 -18.29 2.36 -19.52
C GLY A 62 -17.61 1.78 -18.28
N GLU A 63 -16.98 0.60 -18.38
CA GLU A 63 -16.20 0.02 -17.29
C GLU A 63 -14.98 0.86 -16.93
N ILE A 64 -14.55 0.78 -15.67
CA ILE A 64 -13.30 1.38 -15.21
C ILE A 64 -12.26 0.28 -15.14
N VAL A 65 -11.12 0.46 -15.81
CA VAL A 65 -10.05 -0.53 -15.90
C VAL A 65 -8.75 0.01 -15.33
N VAL A 66 -7.99 -0.88 -14.69
CA VAL A 66 -6.59 -0.65 -14.37
C VAL A 66 -5.74 -1.28 -15.47
N PHE A 67 -4.87 -0.50 -16.10
CA PHE A 67 -3.95 -0.97 -17.14
C PHE A 67 -2.55 -0.41 -16.93
N ARG A 68 -1.55 -1.09 -17.51
CA ARG A 68 -0.16 -0.63 -17.54
C ARG A 68 0.06 0.29 -18.73
N ASN A 69 0.62 1.47 -18.48
CA ASN A 69 1.15 2.36 -19.50
C ASN A 69 2.61 2.69 -19.12
N ASN A 70 3.56 2.19 -19.91
CA ASN A 70 4.99 2.20 -19.60
C ASN A 70 5.28 1.63 -18.19
N THR A 71 5.77 2.47 -17.28
CA THR A 71 6.13 2.13 -15.90
C THR A 71 5.02 2.38 -14.88
N LEU A 72 3.86 2.89 -15.30
CA LEU A 72 2.76 3.32 -14.44
C LEU A 72 1.56 2.38 -14.59
N LEU A 73 0.75 2.21 -13.54
CA LEU A 73 -0.65 1.84 -13.78
C LEU A 73 -1.50 3.10 -13.85
N ILE A 74 -2.54 3.01 -14.66
CA ILE A 74 -3.56 4.04 -14.86
C ILE A 74 -4.91 3.36 -14.61
N CYS A 75 -5.78 4.01 -13.85
CA CYS A 75 -7.17 3.63 -13.67
C CYS A 75 -8.00 4.67 -14.41
N HIS A 76 -8.59 4.31 -15.55
CA HIS A 76 -9.43 5.18 -16.38
C HIS A 76 -10.64 4.39 -16.90
N ARG A 77 -11.66 5.10 -17.39
CA ARG A 77 -12.87 4.49 -17.96
C ARG A 77 -12.68 4.12 -19.43
N ILE A 78 -13.18 2.96 -19.86
CA ILE A 78 -13.31 2.61 -21.28
C ILE A 78 -14.38 3.51 -21.90
N THR A 79 -13.99 4.30 -22.91
CA THR A 79 -14.86 5.23 -23.64
C THR A 79 -15.28 4.69 -25.00
N ALA A 80 -14.45 3.84 -25.62
CA ALA A 80 -14.76 3.09 -26.83
C ALA A 80 -13.89 1.82 -26.91
N ILE A 81 -14.34 0.84 -27.70
CA ILE A 81 -13.57 -0.33 -28.12
C ILE A 81 -13.66 -0.38 -29.65
N ASP A 82 -12.53 -0.52 -30.34
CA ASP A 82 -12.50 -0.59 -31.81
C ASP A 82 -12.79 -2.02 -32.32
N PRO A 83 -13.00 -2.24 -33.64
CA PRO A 83 -13.26 -3.56 -34.21
C PRO A 83 -12.10 -4.57 -34.05
N HIS A 84 -10.90 -4.12 -33.69
CA HIS A 84 -9.73 -4.96 -33.40
C HIS A 84 -9.57 -5.23 -31.89
N GLY A 85 -10.47 -4.72 -31.05
CA GLY A 85 -10.43 -4.84 -29.60
C GLY A 85 -9.59 -3.78 -28.89
N THR A 86 -8.99 -2.82 -29.59
CA THR A 86 -8.21 -1.75 -28.94
C THR A 86 -9.13 -0.84 -28.14
N LEU A 87 -8.73 -0.54 -26.90
CA LEU A 87 -9.52 0.23 -25.97
C LEU A 87 -9.12 1.71 -26.06
N SER A 88 -10.10 2.60 -26.17
CA SER A 88 -9.91 4.03 -25.92
C SER A 88 -10.34 4.33 -24.49
N THR A 89 -9.40 4.67 -23.62
CA THR A 89 -9.68 5.00 -22.20
C THR A 89 -9.54 6.49 -21.93
N ARG A 90 -10.21 6.99 -20.88
CA ARG A 90 -10.04 8.38 -20.40
C ARG A 90 -10.39 8.50 -18.92
N GLY A 91 -9.70 9.38 -18.20
CA GLY A 91 -10.09 9.77 -16.84
C GLY A 91 -11.34 10.63 -16.82
N ASP A 92 -12.26 10.38 -15.88
CA ASP A 92 -13.53 11.11 -15.74
C ASP A 92 -13.33 12.64 -15.56
N ALA A 93 -12.20 13.08 -15.00
CA ALA A 93 -11.81 14.50 -14.88
C ALA A 93 -10.88 15.00 -16.00
N THR A 94 -10.35 14.11 -16.85
CA THR A 94 -9.33 14.43 -17.84
C THR A 94 -9.94 15.09 -19.08
N ARG A 95 -9.45 16.29 -19.44
CA ARG A 95 -9.77 16.97 -20.70
C ARG A 95 -8.61 16.78 -21.67
N GLY A 96 -8.83 16.06 -22.78
CA GLY A 96 -7.80 15.79 -23.78
C GLY A 96 -8.08 14.55 -24.63
N ALA A 97 -7.06 14.05 -25.34
CA ALA A 97 -7.13 12.80 -26.08
C ALA A 97 -7.45 11.60 -25.14
N CYS A 98 -7.97 10.51 -25.71
CA CYS A 98 -8.08 9.24 -24.99
C CYS A 98 -6.71 8.53 -24.98
N GLU A 99 -6.40 7.78 -23.92
CA GLU A 99 -5.28 6.84 -23.96
C GLU A 99 -5.70 5.57 -24.72
N ILE A 100 -4.95 5.22 -25.76
CA ILE A 100 -5.14 4.00 -26.54
C ILE A 100 -4.42 2.84 -25.85
N VAL A 101 -5.15 1.76 -25.54
CA VAL A 101 -4.69 0.66 -24.69
C VAL A 101 -5.01 -0.67 -25.36
N GLN A 102 -4.00 -1.54 -25.50
CA GLN A 102 -4.19 -2.91 -25.97
C GLN A 102 -4.79 -3.77 -24.86
N PRO A 103 -5.72 -4.71 -25.14
CA PRO A 103 -6.35 -5.56 -24.12
C PRO A 103 -5.36 -6.27 -23.19
N GLY A 104 -4.24 -6.78 -23.74
CA GLY A 104 -3.19 -7.44 -22.95
C GLY A 104 -2.42 -6.53 -21.97
N ALA A 105 -2.59 -5.21 -22.05
CA ALA A 105 -2.07 -4.26 -21.07
C ALA A 105 -3.02 -4.00 -19.89
N VAL A 106 -4.27 -4.49 -19.96
CA VAL A 106 -5.24 -4.40 -18.87
C VAL A 106 -4.92 -5.44 -17.80
N ILE A 107 -4.94 -5.00 -16.55
CA ILE A 107 -4.63 -5.80 -15.36
C ILE A 107 -5.92 -6.33 -14.73
N GLY A 108 -6.96 -5.50 -14.69
CA GLY A 108 -8.26 -5.89 -14.18
C GLY A 108 -9.31 -4.78 -14.32
N VAL A 109 -10.57 -5.19 -14.19
CA VAL A 109 -11.73 -4.29 -14.14
C VAL A 109 -11.99 -3.92 -12.69
N VAL A 110 -12.28 -2.64 -12.41
CA VAL A 110 -12.59 -2.17 -11.07
C VAL A 110 -14.02 -2.53 -10.71
N THR A 111 -14.19 -3.50 -9.81
CA THR A 111 -15.51 -3.96 -9.32
C THR A 111 -15.96 -3.24 -8.05
N GLY A 112 -15.01 -2.72 -7.27
CA GLY A 112 -15.28 -2.11 -5.97
C GLY A 112 -14.29 -1.00 -5.62
N VAL A 113 -14.77 0.01 -4.89
CA VAL A 113 -13.95 1.12 -4.39
C VAL A 113 -14.11 1.23 -2.89
N PHE A 114 -13.06 0.92 -2.14
CA PHE A 114 -13.02 1.15 -0.70
C PHE A 114 -12.62 2.60 -0.41
N ARG A 115 -13.58 3.38 0.10
CA ARG A 115 -13.41 4.79 0.52
C ARG A 115 -13.66 4.90 2.02
N GLU A 116 -12.67 5.41 2.76
CA GLU A 116 -12.71 5.57 4.23
C GLU A 116 -13.08 4.30 5.04
N GLY A 117 -12.95 3.11 4.42
CA GLY A 117 -13.28 1.81 5.02
C GLY A 117 -14.64 1.24 4.60
N ALA A 118 -15.48 2.01 3.93
CA ALA A 118 -16.71 1.53 3.31
C ALA A 118 -16.45 1.05 1.86
N LEU A 119 -17.04 -0.08 1.48
CA LEU A 119 -17.08 -0.53 0.09
C LEU A 119 -18.17 0.25 -0.66
N ILE A 120 -17.77 0.98 -1.69
CA ILE A 120 -18.67 1.61 -2.66
C ILE A 120 -18.68 0.70 -3.89
N SER A 121 -19.80 0.05 -4.16
CA SER A 121 -20.04 -0.59 -5.45
C SER A 121 -20.11 0.49 -6.53
N LEU A 122 -19.19 0.44 -7.48
CA LEU A 122 -19.35 1.16 -8.74
C LEU A 122 -20.44 0.43 -9.51
N GLY A 123 -21.69 0.88 -9.37
CA GLY A 123 -22.85 0.13 -9.82
C GLY A 123 -22.70 -0.34 -11.26
N ASN A 124 -22.88 -1.64 -11.47
CA ASN A 124 -22.98 -2.24 -12.80
C ASN A 124 -24.04 -1.44 -13.57
N SER A 125 -23.62 -0.69 -14.59
CA SER A 125 -24.52 0.13 -15.40
C SER A 125 -24.88 -0.65 -16.67
N PRO A 126 -26.04 -1.33 -16.70
CA PRO A 126 -26.73 -1.48 -17.97
C PRO A 126 -27.24 -0.09 -18.36
N HIS A 127 -26.70 0.42 -19.46
CA HIS A 127 -27.26 1.52 -20.23
C HIS A 127 -27.21 2.95 -19.63
N ILE A 128 -26.99 3.89 -20.55
CA ILE A 128 -26.89 5.33 -20.33
C ILE A 128 -28.19 5.91 -19.74
N SER A 129 -28.06 6.77 -18.72
CA SER A 129 -29.02 7.86 -18.48
C SER A 129 -28.33 9.07 -17.85
N SER A 130 -28.61 10.24 -18.44
CA SER A 130 -28.02 11.54 -18.08
C SER A 130 -28.82 12.24 -16.98
N ALA A 131 -28.17 13.22 -16.32
CA ALA A 131 -28.71 14.05 -15.23
C ALA A 131 -28.94 13.28 -13.89
N THR A 132 -28.87 13.92 -12.72
CA THR A 132 -28.92 15.35 -12.41
C THR A 132 -27.99 15.69 -11.23
N ALA A 133 -27.40 16.88 -11.21
CA ALA A 133 -26.60 17.32 -10.07
C ALA A 133 -27.47 17.65 -8.85
N GLN A 134 -27.09 17.17 -7.66
CA GLN A 134 -27.54 17.74 -6.39
C GLN A 134 -26.35 17.94 -5.42
N PRO A 135 -26.26 19.10 -4.75
CA PRO A 135 -25.22 19.38 -3.75
C PRO A 135 -25.69 19.00 -2.33
N ARG A 136 -24.77 18.46 -1.52
CA ARG A 136 -24.71 18.40 -0.03
C ARG A 136 -23.65 17.34 0.32
N ARG A 137 -22.85 17.42 1.39
CA ARG A 137 -22.66 18.41 2.47
C ARG A 137 -21.16 18.47 2.81
N LEU A 138 -20.67 19.61 3.29
CA LEU A 138 -19.38 19.65 3.99
C LEU A 138 -19.55 18.95 5.34
N ASP A 139 -18.81 17.86 5.59
CA ASP A 139 -18.43 17.41 6.95
C ASP A 139 -17.40 16.26 6.95
N SER A 140 -16.17 16.53 6.49
CA SER A 140 -15.02 15.61 6.69
C SER A 140 -13.68 16.33 6.95
N ARG A 141 -13.69 17.68 7.01
CA ARG A 141 -12.48 18.51 6.96
C ARG A 141 -11.54 18.42 8.18
N VAL A 142 -12.00 17.81 9.28
CA VAL A 142 -11.29 17.84 10.58
C VAL A 142 -10.33 16.66 10.78
N ARG A 143 -10.62 15.46 10.25
CA ARG A 143 -9.85 14.25 10.60
C ARG A 143 -8.60 14.02 9.74
N THR A 144 -8.61 14.44 8.48
CA THR A 144 -7.47 14.28 7.55
C THR A 144 -6.32 15.25 7.80
N MET A 145 -6.58 16.42 8.40
CA MET A 145 -5.52 17.38 8.76
C MET A 145 -4.59 16.84 9.86
N VAL A 146 -5.11 16.07 10.82
CA VAL A 146 -4.31 15.55 11.95
C VAL A 146 -3.21 14.60 11.48
N VAL A 147 -3.53 13.64 10.60
CA VAL A 147 -2.55 12.62 10.14
C VAL A 147 -1.48 13.22 9.20
N ARG A 148 -1.88 14.17 8.34
CA ARG A 148 -0.96 14.87 7.42
C ARG A 148 -0.10 15.90 8.15
N SER A 149 -0.58 16.46 9.25
CA SER A 149 0.19 17.31 10.16
C SER A 149 1.22 16.49 10.93
N ILE A 150 0.82 15.46 11.68
CA ILE A 150 1.75 14.69 12.55
C ILE A 150 2.95 14.14 11.76
N THR A 151 2.74 13.59 10.56
CA THR A 151 3.84 13.00 9.76
C THR A 151 4.82 14.04 9.19
N ARG A 152 4.37 15.25 8.83
CA ARG A 152 5.28 16.36 8.45
C ARG A 152 5.93 17.01 9.68
N SER A 153 5.16 17.18 10.75
CA SER A 153 5.59 17.85 11.98
C SER A 153 6.52 17.01 12.86
N ILE A 154 6.73 15.71 12.57
CA ILE A 154 7.80 14.91 13.19
C ILE A 154 9.15 15.12 12.48
N GLY A 155 9.16 15.28 11.16
CA GLY A 155 10.40 15.33 10.36
C GLY A 155 11.29 16.57 10.59
N VAL A 156 10.71 17.65 11.10
CA VAL A 156 11.45 18.88 11.47
C VAL A 156 12.08 18.79 12.87
N PRO A 157 11.34 18.52 13.97
CA PRO A 157 11.92 18.43 15.30
C PRO A 157 12.79 17.19 15.52
N ALA A 158 12.58 16.08 14.78
CA ALA A 158 13.39 14.88 14.96
C ALA A 158 14.87 15.05 14.53
N LYS A 159 15.21 16.14 13.86
CA LYS A 159 16.61 16.54 13.58
C LYS A 159 17.26 17.31 14.73
N LEU A 160 16.52 17.68 15.77
CA LEU A 160 17.07 18.31 16.97
C LEU A 160 17.65 17.21 17.88
N PRO A 161 18.91 17.33 18.35
CA PRO A 161 19.58 16.27 19.12
C PRO A 161 18.89 15.96 20.45
N LEU A 162 18.17 16.93 21.03
CA LEU A 162 17.37 16.75 22.24
C LEU A 162 16.06 15.96 22.01
N PHE A 163 15.55 15.91 20.79
CA PHE A 163 14.28 15.23 20.48
C PHE A 163 14.46 13.73 20.26
N GLN A 164 15.61 13.30 19.75
CA GLN A 164 15.93 11.89 19.55
C GLN A 164 15.81 11.02 20.82
N PRO A 165 16.41 11.37 21.99
CA PRO A 165 16.27 10.56 23.20
C PRO A 165 14.83 10.52 23.73
N MET A 166 14.06 11.61 23.57
CA MET A 166 12.65 11.64 23.95
C MET A 166 11.81 10.72 23.05
N LEU A 167 12.03 10.78 21.73
CA LEU A 167 11.38 9.92 20.75
C LEU A 167 11.79 8.45 20.93
N ALA A 168 13.04 8.19 21.32
CA ALA A 168 13.55 6.87 21.65
C ALA A 168 12.86 6.27 22.87
N LEU A 169 12.76 7.05 23.96
CA LEU A 169 11.98 6.69 25.15
C LEU A 169 10.54 6.39 24.76
N LEU A 170 9.87 7.32 24.06
CA LEU A 170 8.49 7.16 23.62
C LEU A 170 8.30 5.86 22.84
N LEU A 171 9.09 5.62 21.78
CA LEU A 171 9.06 4.39 21.00
C LEU A 171 9.28 3.13 21.86
N ARG A 172 10.20 3.17 22.83
CA ARG A 172 10.43 2.04 23.76
C ARG A 172 9.18 1.67 24.55
N TRP A 173 8.32 2.64 24.89
CA TRP A 173 7.07 2.39 25.62
C TRP A 173 5.90 1.96 24.74
N ILE A 174 5.78 2.48 23.51
CA ILE A 174 4.57 2.32 22.68
C ILE A 174 4.73 1.42 21.45
N ALA A 175 5.97 1.09 21.06
CA ALA A 175 6.22 0.21 19.93
C ALA A 175 6.20 -1.27 20.35
N THR A 176 5.86 -2.14 19.40
CA THR A 176 5.92 -3.59 19.53
C THR A 176 6.84 -4.20 18.49
N VAL A 177 7.45 -5.34 18.78
CA VAL A 177 8.20 -6.15 17.82
C VAL A 177 7.38 -7.40 17.53
N ASP A 178 6.94 -7.54 16.27
CA ASP A 178 6.40 -8.78 15.73
C ASP A 178 7.59 -9.67 15.32
N VAL A 179 7.64 -10.91 15.81
CA VAL A 179 8.64 -11.91 15.40
C VAL A 179 8.02 -12.80 14.33
N LEU A 180 8.69 -12.90 13.17
CA LEU A 180 8.26 -13.72 12.05
C LEU A 180 9.22 -14.89 11.83
N ALA A 181 8.66 -16.08 11.63
CA ALA A 181 9.38 -17.29 11.22
C ALA A 181 8.91 -17.74 9.82
N PRO A 182 9.72 -18.53 9.08
CA PRO A 182 9.32 -19.00 7.77
C PRO A 182 8.29 -20.11 7.93
N THR A 183 7.25 -20.09 7.12
CA THR A 183 6.26 -21.19 7.07
C THR A 183 6.73 -22.29 6.13
N SER A 184 6.14 -23.48 6.24
CA SER A 184 6.26 -24.48 5.17
C SER A 184 5.63 -23.94 3.88
N LEU A 185 6.19 -24.34 2.73
CA LEU A 185 5.83 -23.87 1.39
C LEU A 185 4.36 -24.13 0.97
N GLN A 186 3.59 -24.84 1.78
CA GLN A 186 2.18 -25.17 1.54
C GLN A 186 1.21 -24.07 2.03
N SER A 187 1.68 -23.03 2.74
CA SER A 187 0.84 -21.90 3.16
C SER A 187 1.24 -20.59 2.48
N LEU A 188 0.26 -19.85 1.95
CA LEU A 188 0.47 -18.63 1.16
C LEU A 188 1.23 -17.46 1.82
N PRO A 189 1.22 -17.21 3.15
CA PRO A 189 2.12 -16.22 3.72
C PRO A 189 3.49 -16.86 3.94
N SER A 190 4.53 -16.42 3.20
CA SER A 190 5.90 -16.98 3.32
C SER A 190 6.52 -16.90 4.73
N HIS A 191 5.95 -16.06 5.60
CA HIS A 191 6.31 -15.95 7.00
C HIS A 191 5.06 -15.80 7.86
N ALA A 192 5.00 -16.53 8.98
CA ALA A 192 3.95 -16.40 9.98
C ALA A 192 4.44 -15.59 11.19
N LYS A 193 3.53 -14.82 11.81
CA LYS A 193 3.81 -14.15 13.08
C LYS A 193 3.76 -15.18 14.20
N VAL A 194 4.91 -15.44 14.82
CA VAL A 194 5.06 -16.39 15.94
C VAL A 194 4.87 -15.71 17.28
N ALA A 195 5.36 -14.48 17.43
CA ALA A 195 5.29 -13.75 18.70
C ALA A 195 5.14 -12.23 18.52
N SER A 196 4.82 -11.55 19.62
CA SER A 196 4.60 -10.11 19.71
C SER A 196 5.06 -9.60 21.07
N PHE A 197 6.01 -8.68 21.12
CA PHE A 197 6.53 -8.14 22.38
C PHE A 197 6.46 -6.61 22.38
N ALA A 198 6.22 -5.99 23.54
CA ALA A 198 6.44 -4.55 23.68
C ALA A 198 7.95 -4.26 23.68
N LEU A 199 8.40 -3.20 23.01
CA LEU A 199 9.83 -2.89 22.83
C LEU A 199 10.57 -2.72 24.18
N ARG A 200 9.89 -2.23 25.22
CA ARG A 200 10.39 -2.15 26.60
C ARG A 200 10.78 -3.52 27.19
N GLY A 201 10.04 -4.57 26.85
CA GLY A 201 10.21 -5.94 27.35
C GLY A 201 10.77 -6.90 26.30
N PHE A 202 11.38 -6.39 25.23
CA PHE A 202 12.09 -7.22 24.27
C PHE A 202 13.30 -7.86 24.97
N PRO A 203 13.47 -9.20 24.92
CA PRO A 203 14.54 -9.87 25.66
C PRO A 203 15.90 -9.46 25.09
N GLN A 204 16.75 -8.85 25.94
CA GLN A 204 18.11 -8.44 25.58
C GLN A 204 19.06 -9.64 25.35
N ASN A 205 18.64 -10.84 25.74
CA ASN A 205 19.37 -12.08 25.49
C ASN A 205 18.66 -12.83 24.36
N GLY A 206 19.29 -12.86 23.18
CA GLY A 206 18.71 -13.46 21.96
C GLY A 206 18.40 -14.96 22.02
N GLU A 207 18.79 -15.65 23.10
CA GLU A 207 18.52 -17.08 23.32
C GLU A 207 17.02 -17.40 23.50
N LEU A 208 16.23 -16.47 24.05
CA LEU A 208 14.79 -16.70 24.34
C LEU A 208 13.87 -16.63 23.11
N LEU A 209 14.42 -16.33 21.93
CA LEU A 209 13.65 -16.21 20.67
C LEU A 209 13.91 -17.35 19.69
N ALA A 210 14.61 -18.41 20.12
CA ALA A 210 14.46 -19.71 19.47
C ALA A 210 13.01 -20.22 19.73
N PRO A 211 12.15 -20.35 18.71
CA PRO A 211 10.88 -21.04 18.88
C PRO A 211 11.18 -22.49 19.29
N SER A 212 10.24 -23.13 19.98
CA SER A 212 10.40 -24.49 20.54
C SER A 212 10.83 -25.56 19.54
N ASN A 213 10.73 -25.28 18.23
CA ASN A 213 11.15 -26.13 17.12
C ASN A 213 12.57 -25.83 16.58
N GLY A 214 13.37 -25.01 17.25
CA GLY A 214 14.78 -24.72 16.90
C GLY A 214 15.01 -23.84 15.67
N GLN A 215 13.96 -23.38 14.98
CA GLN A 215 14.05 -22.53 13.79
C GLN A 215 14.42 -21.08 14.15
N LYS A 216 15.63 -20.63 13.87
CA LYS A 216 16.03 -19.23 14.11
C LYS A 216 15.03 -18.24 13.48
N PRO A 217 14.59 -17.19 14.19
CA PRO A 217 13.63 -16.22 13.66
C PRO A 217 14.22 -15.49 12.45
N THR A 218 13.54 -15.53 11.31
CA THR A 218 14.06 -14.95 10.06
C THR A 218 13.95 -13.43 10.02
N ARG A 219 13.00 -12.84 10.77
CA ARG A 219 12.66 -11.43 10.59
C ARG A 219 11.92 -10.83 11.77
N TYR A 220 12.30 -9.61 12.13
CA TYR A 220 11.61 -8.78 13.12
C TYR A 220 10.91 -7.61 12.41
N ILE A 221 9.70 -7.28 12.84
CA ILE A 221 8.99 -6.08 12.39
C ILE A 221 8.63 -5.23 13.62
N VAL A 222 9.30 -4.09 13.75
CA VAL A 222 8.97 -3.03 14.72
C VAL A 222 7.71 -2.31 14.25
N ARG A 223 6.75 -2.09 15.14
CA ARG A 223 5.46 -1.47 14.85
C ARG A 223 5.08 -0.47 15.92
N LEU A 224 4.22 0.47 15.54
CA LEU A 224 3.47 1.33 16.43
C LEU A 224 1.99 1.13 16.11
N GLY A 225 1.32 0.30 16.92
CA GLY A 225 -0.05 -0.16 16.62
C GLY A 225 -0.16 -0.73 15.20
N PRO A 226 -1.03 -0.16 14.33
CA PRO A 226 -1.18 -0.66 12.96
C PRO A 226 0.06 -0.38 12.09
N TRP A 227 0.84 0.68 12.37
CA TRP A 227 1.93 1.15 11.51
C TRP A 227 3.20 0.32 11.70
N ARG A 228 3.77 -0.21 10.63
CA ARG A 228 5.09 -0.87 10.66
C ARG A 228 6.18 0.19 10.51
N LEU A 229 7.15 0.23 11.43
CA LEU A 229 8.19 1.27 11.52
C LEU A 229 9.52 0.83 10.90
N ALA A 230 10.01 -0.36 11.28
CA ALA A 230 11.29 -0.91 10.86
C ALA A 230 11.23 -2.44 10.73
N GLN A 231 12.01 -3.01 9.82
CA GLN A 231 12.13 -4.44 9.54
C GLN A 231 13.61 -4.79 9.66
N TYR A 232 13.93 -5.73 10.53
CA TYR A 232 15.28 -6.21 10.73
C TYR A 232 15.38 -7.67 10.35
N ASP A 233 16.37 -7.99 9.54
CA ASP A 233 16.67 -9.34 9.07
C ASP A 233 18.01 -9.77 9.70
N PRO A 234 18.00 -10.56 10.79
CA PRO A 234 19.20 -10.88 11.55
C PRO A 234 20.18 -11.78 10.79
N ALA A 235 19.74 -12.46 9.73
CA ALA A 235 20.62 -13.28 8.89
C ALA A 235 21.50 -12.43 7.96
N THR A 236 21.07 -11.22 7.63
CA THR A 236 21.76 -10.29 6.71
C THR A 236 22.22 -8.98 7.37
N ASP A 237 21.94 -8.79 8.67
CA ASP A 237 22.08 -7.52 9.41
C ASP A 237 21.40 -6.32 8.70
N LEU A 238 20.42 -6.60 7.85
CA LEU A 238 19.73 -5.60 7.06
C LEU A 238 18.60 -4.98 7.89
N LEU A 239 18.78 -3.72 8.28
CA LEU A 239 17.71 -2.91 8.86
C LEU A 239 17.10 -2.00 7.78
N LEU A 240 15.83 -2.24 7.49
CA LEU A 240 14.99 -1.39 6.66
C LEU A 240 14.15 -0.51 7.58
N LEU A 241 14.13 0.79 7.34
CA LEU A 241 13.30 1.76 8.08
C LEU A 241 12.32 2.43 7.14
N ARG A 242 11.17 2.88 7.67
CA ARG A 242 10.41 3.95 7.01
C ARG A 242 11.32 5.15 6.75
N GLN A 243 11.21 5.75 5.55
CA GLN A 243 12.01 6.93 5.18
C GLN A 243 11.94 8.05 6.24
N SER A 244 10.75 8.32 6.79
CA SER A 244 10.55 9.33 7.85
C SER A 244 11.31 9.04 9.16
N LEU A 245 11.69 7.79 9.43
CA LEU A 245 12.49 7.42 10.61
C LEU A 245 13.99 7.41 10.29
N ARG A 246 14.36 7.11 9.03
CA ARG A 246 15.72 7.29 8.51
C ARG A 246 16.10 8.78 8.50
N ASP A 247 15.22 9.65 8.01
CA ASP A 247 15.40 11.11 8.02
C ASP A 247 15.46 11.71 9.43
N ALA A 248 14.89 11.01 10.42
CA ALA A 248 14.93 11.32 11.84
C ALA A 248 16.19 10.78 12.56
N GLY A 249 17.08 10.07 11.85
CA GLY A 249 18.32 9.51 12.42
C GLY A 249 18.11 8.38 13.42
N LEU A 250 16.97 7.68 13.39
CA LEU A 250 16.61 6.64 14.38
C LEU A 250 17.21 5.25 14.07
N GLU A 251 17.99 5.10 13.00
CA GLU A 251 18.60 3.82 12.63
C GLU A 251 19.51 3.23 13.72
N PRO A 252 20.48 3.97 14.32
CA PRO A 252 21.36 3.41 15.35
C PRO A 252 20.59 2.93 16.58
N LEU A 253 19.56 3.69 16.98
CA LEU A 253 18.66 3.34 18.08
C LEU A 253 17.94 2.02 17.80
N ILE A 254 17.29 1.89 16.64
CA ILE A 254 16.52 0.68 16.31
C ILE A 254 17.47 -0.53 16.18
N ARG A 255 18.69 -0.36 15.67
CA ARG A 255 19.72 -1.43 15.71
C ARG A 255 20.06 -1.82 17.16
N SER A 256 20.27 -0.86 18.06
CA SER A 256 20.58 -1.13 19.48
C SER A 256 19.43 -1.73 20.31
N LEU A 257 18.21 -1.76 19.75
CA LEU A 257 17.03 -2.34 20.40
C LEU A 257 16.66 -3.72 19.87
N LEU A 258 17.30 -4.15 18.77
CA LEU A 258 17.06 -5.43 18.08
C LEU A 258 18.31 -6.33 18.05
N ARG A 259 19.40 -5.87 18.66
CA ARG A 259 20.61 -6.64 18.97
C ARG A 259 20.68 -6.84 20.48
#